data_AF-A0A183GUJ8-F1
#
_entry.id   AF-A0A183GUJ8-F1
#
_cell.length_a   1.000
_cell.length_b   1.000
_cell.length_c   1.000
_cell.angle_alpha   90.00
_cell.angle_beta   90.00
_cell.angle_gamma   90.00
#
_symmetry.space_group_name_H-M   'P 1'
#
loop_
_entity.id
_entity.type
_entity.pdbx_description
1 polymer ?
#
loop_
_entity_poly.entity_id
_entity_poly.type
_entity_poly.pdbx_seq_one_letter_code
_entity_poly.pdbx_strand_id
1 'polypeptide(L)'
;MSHSESSSQLFQVLHYEADSYARLLQMNQCYEAMPTSSKMVIFDTELVLWKAFNGLVYQNTRHVLLSNGELGGLITGILSVTDFIRVMLRLRRERGQSNALVDDKEDLGKLTIQKYRELVQKEGKLKELVFVTASSSLLEAARLLAQHRIHRLPVLDPETGSPLFILTHKRLLKFLWCFVSFCIFLFNQNLS
;
A
#
# COMPACT_ATOMS: atom_id res chain seq x y z
N MET A 1 3.25 47.87 6.89
CA MET A 1 2.00 47.25 6.38
C MET A 1 2.19 46.45 5.09
N SER A 2 3.40 46.35 4.52
CA SER A 2 3.66 45.69 3.22
C SER A 2 4.05 44.21 3.29
N HIS A 3 4.26 43.63 4.47
CA HIS A 3 4.68 42.22 4.61
C HIS A 3 3.52 41.23 4.74
N SER A 4 2.28 41.68 5.01
CA SER A 4 1.11 40.80 5.16
C SER A 4 0.43 40.46 3.83
N GLU A 5 0.50 41.34 2.83
CA GLU A 5 -0.20 41.18 1.55
C GLU A 5 0.48 40.17 0.60
N SER A 6 1.82 40.08 0.61
CA SER A 6 2.54 39.12 -0.23
C SER A 6 2.34 37.67 0.24
N SER A 7 2.22 37.45 1.55
CA SER A 7 1.92 36.13 2.12
C SER A 7 0.51 35.67 1.79
N SER A 8 -0.49 36.57 1.78
CA SER A 8 -1.87 36.22 1.41
C SER A 8 -2.04 35.87 -0.07
N GLN A 9 -1.33 36.56 -0.98
CA GLN A 9 -1.36 36.24 -2.41
C GLN A 9 -0.66 34.91 -2.72
N LEU A 10 0.48 34.64 -2.08
CA LEU A 10 1.16 33.35 -2.19
C LEU A 10 0.27 32.21 -1.67
N PHE A 11 -0.43 32.42 -0.55
CA PHE A 11 -1.35 31.43 0.01
C PHE A 11 -2.55 31.17 -0.90
N GLN A 12 -3.08 32.20 -1.56
CA GLN A 12 -4.18 32.08 -2.52
C GLN A 12 -3.78 31.32 -3.80
N VAL A 13 -2.60 31.60 -4.34
CA VAL A 13 -2.06 30.88 -5.52
C VAL A 13 -1.81 29.41 -5.16
N LEU A 14 -1.20 29.15 -4.00
CA LEU A 14 -0.96 27.78 -3.51
C LEU A 14 -2.27 27.03 -3.21
N HIS A 15 -3.32 27.71 -2.73
CA HIS A 15 -4.65 27.11 -2.55
C HIS A 15 -5.31 26.76 -3.88
N TYR A 16 -5.23 27.67 -4.86
CA TYR A 16 -5.74 27.43 -6.21
C TYR A 16 -5.03 26.24 -6.89
N GLU A 17 -3.71 26.11 -6.70
CA GLU A 17 -2.93 24.97 -7.19
C GLU A 17 -3.26 23.66 -6.44
N ALA A 18 -3.39 23.68 -5.11
CA ALA A 18 -3.77 22.49 -4.34
C ALA A 18 -5.16 21.97 -4.73
N ASP A 19 -6.11 22.87 -4.95
CA ASP A 19 -7.44 22.53 -5.44
C ASP A 19 -7.42 21.97 -6.87
N SER A 20 -6.47 22.41 -7.70
CA SER A 20 -6.30 21.89 -9.06
C SER A 20 -5.85 20.42 -9.06
N TYR A 21 -4.90 20.03 -8.21
CA TYR A 21 -4.47 18.64 -8.06
C TYR A 21 -5.56 17.77 -7.44
N ALA A 22 -6.27 18.28 -6.42
CA ALA A 22 -7.38 17.57 -5.82
C ALA A 22 -8.51 17.33 -6.84
N ARG A 23 -8.84 18.34 -7.66
CA ARG A 23 -9.82 18.20 -8.74
C ARG A 23 -9.35 17.22 -9.80
N LEU A 24 -8.09 17.26 -10.21
CA LEU A 24 -7.54 16.28 -11.16
C LEU A 24 -7.69 14.85 -10.61
N LEU A 25 -7.28 14.60 -9.37
CA LEU A 25 -7.44 13.28 -8.73
C LEU A 25 -8.91 12.88 -8.55
N GLN A 26 -9.82 13.85 -8.37
CA GLN A 26 -11.25 13.60 -8.24
C GLN A 26 -11.90 13.19 -9.57
N MET A 27 -11.45 13.77 -10.69
CA MET A 27 -12.00 13.52 -12.02
C MET A 27 -11.47 12.22 -12.65
N ASN A 28 -10.37 11.67 -12.13
CA ASN A 28 -9.74 10.48 -12.68
C ASN A 28 -9.95 9.26 -11.77
N GLN A 29 -10.12 8.09 -12.37
CA GLN A 29 -10.38 6.83 -11.69
C GLN A 29 -9.09 6.07 -11.37
N CYS A 30 -9.15 5.17 -10.38
CA CYS A 30 -8.05 4.30 -9.97
C CYS A 30 -7.46 3.50 -11.14
N TYR A 31 -8.32 3.09 -12.09
CA TYR A 31 -7.93 2.43 -13.32
C TYR A 31 -6.88 3.20 -14.13
N GLU A 32 -6.98 4.53 -14.21
CA GLU A 32 -6.10 5.35 -15.04
C GLU A 32 -4.66 5.44 -14.52
N ALA A 33 -4.46 5.19 -13.23
CA ALA A 33 -3.13 5.11 -12.63
C ALA A 33 -2.48 3.71 -12.72
N MET A 34 -3.25 2.70 -13.15
CA MET A 34 -2.76 1.32 -13.30
C MET A 34 -1.86 1.20 -14.53
N PRO A 35 -0.82 0.34 -14.48
CA PRO A 35 -0.07 -0.01 -15.69
C PRO A 35 -0.91 -0.94 -16.56
N THR A 36 -0.58 -1.02 -17.85
CA THR A 36 -1.14 -2.04 -18.77
C THR A 36 -0.91 -3.47 -18.28
N SER A 37 0.20 -3.72 -17.58
CA SER A 37 0.50 -5.01 -16.97
C SER A 37 1.23 -4.84 -15.64
N SER A 38 0.91 -5.69 -14.68
CA SER A 38 1.63 -5.78 -13.41
C SER A 38 1.65 -7.21 -12.89
N LYS A 39 2.68 -7.51 -12.10
CA LYS A 39 2.79 -8.77 -11.36
C LYS A 39 2.31 -8.54 -9.93
N MET A 40 1.41 -9.41 -9.46
CA MET A 40 1.00 -9.48 -8.06
C MET A 40 1.40 -10.81 -7.46
N VAL A 41 1.69 -10.81 -6.17
CA VAL A 41 2.07 -12.00 -5.41
C VAL A 41 1.09 -12.14 -4.26
N ILE A 42 0.45 -13.29 -4.19
CA ILE A 42 -0.57 -13.63 -3.20
C ILE A 42 -0.08 -14.87 -2.47
N PHE A 43 -0.07 -14.82 -1.14
CA PHE A 43 0.21 -15.99 -0.30
C PHE A 43 -1.05 -16.42 0.44
N ASP A 44 -1.18 -17.73 0.60
CA ASP A 44 -2.19 -18.32 1.47
C ASP A 44 -1.82 -18.05 2.95
N THR A 45 -2.82 -17.81 3.79
CA THR A 45 -2.61 -17.57 5.23
C THR A 45 -2.05 -18.78 5.99
N GLU A 46 -2.19 -20.00 5.46
CA GLU A 46 -1.61 -21.21 6.03
C GLU A 46 -0.12 -21.36 5.73
N LEU A 47 0.44 -20.50 4.88
CA LEU A 47 1.86 -20.54 4.57
C LEU A 47 2.70 -20.22 5.81
N VAL A 48 3.72 -21.04 6.05
CA VAL A 48 4.71 -20.84 7.11
C VAL A 48 5.52 -19.57 6.85
N LEU A 49 5.78 -18.77 7.89
CA LEU A 49 6.47 -17.48 7.76
C LEU A 49 7.86 -17.61 7.14
N TRP A 50 8.63 -18.65 7.46
CA TRP A 50 9.93 -18.88 6.81
C TRP A 50 9.81 -19.04 5.28
N LYS A 51 8.78 -19.78 4.81
CA LYS A 51 8.52 -19.93 3.38
C LYS A 51 8.03 -18.62 2.77
N ALA A 52 7.17 -17.88 3.48
CA ALA A 52 6.72 -16.56 3.05
C ALA A 52 7.87 -15.55 2.94
N PHE A 53 8.83 -15.58 3.87
CA PHE A 53 10.03 -14.76 3.83
C PHE A 53 10.88 -15.06 2.58
N ASN A 54 11.19 -16.33 2.35
CA ASN A 54 11.94 -16.74 1.16
C ASN A 54 11.17 -16.40 -0.12
N GLY A 55 9.84 -16.53 -0.11
CA GLY A 55 8.97 -16.11 -1.21
C GLY A 55 9.11 -14.61 -1.51
N LEU A 56 9.12 -13.75 -0.50
CA LEU A 56 9.34 -12.30 -0.70
C LEU A 56 10.70 -12.01 -1.33
N VAL A 57 11.76 -12.65 -0.83
CA VAL A 57 13.13 -12.49 -1.34
C VAL A 57 13.21 -12.94 -2.80
N TYR A 58 12.71 -14.14 -3.10
CA TYR A 58 12.73 -14.71 -4.45
C TYR A 58 11.92 -13.87 -5.45
N GLN A 59 10.76 -13.37 -5.03
CA GLN A 59 9.91 -12.54 -5.88
C GLN A 59 10.39 -11.08 -5.98
N ASN A 60 11.47 -10.72 -5.27
CA ASN A 60 12.00 -9.36 -5.16
C ASN A 60 10.91 -8.31 -4.85
N THR A 61 10.01 -8.66 -3.93
CA THR A 61 8.92 -7.80 -3.50
C THR A 61 9.02 -7.51 -2.01
N ARG A 62 8.55 -6.32 -1.61
CA ARG A 62 8.55 -5.87 -0.20
C ARG A 62 7.24 -6.20 0.54
N HIS A 63 6.30 -6.84 -0.16
CA HIS A 63 4.97 -7.14 0.34
C HIS A 63 4.26 -8.14 -0.56
N VAL A 64 3.27 -8.81 0.01
CA VAL A 64 2.34 -9.70 -0.69
C VAL A 64 0.92 -9.43 -0.21
N LEU A 65 -0.05 -9.78 -1.05
CA LEU A 65 -1.44 -9.92 -0.61
C LEU A 65 -1.62 -11.25 0.10
N LEU A 66 -2.56 -11.30 1.03
CA LEU A 66 -2.93 -12.51 1.75
C LEU A 66 -4.32 -12.95 1.31
N SER A 67 -4.42 -14.22 0.92
CA SER A 67 -5.68 -14.88 0.61
C SER A 67 -5.98 -15.91 1.69
N ASN A 68 -7.24 -16.02 2.10
CA ASN A 68 -7.69 -17.06 3.00
C ASN A 68 -8.50 -18.10 2.20
N GLY A 69 -7.97 -19.32 2.08
CA GLY A 69 -8.63 -20.42 1.39
C GLY A 69 -9.98 -20.82 1.99
N GLU A 70 -10.15 -20.69 3.31
CA GLU A 70 -11.40 -21.00 4.01
C GLU A 70 -12.50 -19.97 3.71
N LEU A 71 -12.13 -18.75 3.35
CA LEU A 71 -13.05 -17.66 2.98
C LEU A 71 -13.21 -17.53 1.46
N GLY A 72 -13.11 -18.65 0.73
CA GLY A 72 -13.28 -18.66 -0.72
C GLY A 72 -12.16 -17.95 -1.49
N GLY A 73 -10.98 -17.80 -0.88
CA GLY A 73 -9.83 -17.15 -1.51
C GLY A 73 -9.84 -15.62 -1.45
N LEU A 74 -10.75 -15.02 -0.68
CA LEU A 74 -10.83 -13.57 -0.52
C LEU A 74 -9.52 -12.97 0.00
N ILE A 75 -9.20 -11.78 -0.48
CA ILE A 75 -8.04 -11.02 0.00
C ILE A 75 -8.36 -10.47 1.39
N THR A 76 -7.60 -10.91 2.39
CA THR A 76 -7.85 -10.61 3.81
C THR A 76 -6.81 -9.67 4.41
N GLY A 77 -5.72 -9.38 3.69
CA GLY A 77 -4.66 -8.56 4.24
C GLY A 77 -3.46 -8.37 3.33
N ILE A 78 -2.47 -7.69 3.89
CA ILE A 78 -1.14 -7.50 3.31
C ILE A 78 -0.12 -7.98 4.34
N LEU A 79 0.89 -8.70 3.87
CA LEU A 79 2.09 -9.01 4.66
C LEU A 79 3.28 -8.28 4.05
N SER A 80 4.07 -7.62 4.89
CA SER A 80 5.19 -6.77 4.47
C SER A 80 6.46 -7.07 5.25
N VAL A 81 7.58 -6.51 4.79
CA VAL A 81 8.87 -6.58 5.53
C VAL A 81 8.71 -6.09 6.98
N THR A 82 7.85 -5.11 7.23
CA THR A 82 7.57 -4.60 8.59
C THR A 82 7.02 -5.69 9.51
N ASP A 83 6.21 -6.61 8.97
CA ASP A 83 5.63 -7.70 9.75
C ASP A 83 6.70 -8.72 10.14
N PHE A 84 7.63 -9.04 9.22
CA PHE A 84 8.80 -9.86 9.54
C PHE A 84 9.69 -9.22 10.59
N ILE A 85 9.94 -7.90 10.51
CA ILE A 85 10.67 -7.16 11.56
C ILE A 85 9.97 -7.32 12.91
N ARG A 86 8.64 -7.19 12.95
CA ARG A 86 7.85 -7.36 14.20
C ARG A 86 7.95 -8.78 14.75
N VAL A 87 7.83 -9.80 13.90
CA VAL A 87 7.97 -11.21 14.30
C VAL A 87 9.35 -11.46 14.89
N MET A 88 10.41 -11.07 14.19
CA MET A 88 11.79 -11.26 14.67
C MET A 88 12.06 -10.54 15.99
N LEU A 89 11.59 -9.29 16.13
CA LEU A 89 11.73 -8.54 17.38
C LEU A 89 10.94 -9.18 18.53
N ARG A 90 9.78 -9.79 18.25
CA ARG A 90 8.99 -10.52 19.24
C ARG A 90 9.72 -11.77 19.71
N LEU A 91 10.15 -12.63 18.79
CA LEU A 91 10.89 -13.85 19.10
C LEU A 91 12.15 -13.55 19.92
N ARG A 92 12.86 -12.47 19.57
CA ARG A 92 14.02 -12.00 20.34
C ARG A 92 13.66 -11.62 21.78
N ARG A 93 12.52 -10.96 22.02
CA ARG A 93 12.07 -10.59 23.38
C ARG A 93 11.64 -11.82 24.19
N GLU A 94 10.95 -12.76 23.56
CA GLU A 94 10.55 -14.03 24.19
C GLU A 94 11.79 -14.86 24.59
N ARG A 95 12.83 -14.87 23.74
CA ARG A 95 14.15 -15.46 24.03
C ARG A 95 14.98 -14.70 25.06
N GLY A 96 14.70 -13.42 25.34
CA GLY A 96 15.40 -12.67 26.40
C GLY A 96 15.25 -13.29 27.81
N GLN A 97 14.39 -14.31 27.95
CA GLN A 97 14.20 -15.13 29.15
C GLN A 97 14.92 -16.50 29.09
N SER A 98 15.57 -16.85 27.97
CA SER A 98 16.21 -18.15 27.73
C SER A 98 17.48 -18.02 26.85
N ASN A 99 18.63 -18.45 27.38
CA ASN A 99 19.97 -18.41 26.74
C ASN A 99 20.14 -19.39 25.55
N ALA A 100 19.13 -19.57 24.70
CA ALA A 100 19.19 -20.48 23.56
C ALA A 100 19.85 -19.82 22.32
N LEU A 101 20.55 -20.63 21.52
CA LEU A 101 21.19 -20.23 20.26
C LEU A 101 20.15 -19.68 19.27
N VAL A 102 20.55 -18.70 18.45
CA VAL A 102 19.68 -18.05 17.47
C VAL A 102 19.53 -18.94 16.23
N ASP A 103 18.43 -19.68 16.14
CA ASP A 103 17.96 -20.24 14.86
C ASP A 103 16.67 -19.53 14.42
N ASP A 104 16.82 -18.52 13.57
CA ASP A 104 15.69 -17.75 13.02
C ASP A 104 14.82 -18.61 12.08
N LYS A 105 15.42 -19.61 11.42
CA LYS A 105 14.71 -20.52 10.52
C LYS A 105 13.83 -21.46 11.32
N GLU A 106 14.31 -21.99 12.43
CA GLU A 106 13.52 -22.86 13.31
C GLU A 106 12.31 -22.11 13.91
N ASP A 107 12.54 -20.87 14.36
CA ASP A 107 11.47 -20.06 14.95
C ASP A 107 10.41 -19.62 13.93
N LEU A 108 10.83 -19.04 12.78
CA LEU A 108 9.89 -18.68 11.71
C LEU A 108 9.27 -19.92 11.05
N GLY A 109 9.93 -21.08 11.15
CA GLY A 109 9.44 -22.36 10.66
C GLY A 109 8.26 -22.91 11.46
N LYS A 110 8.07 -22.47 12.71
CA LYS A 110 6.99 -22.93 13.61
C LYS A 110 5.69 -22.13 13.48
N LEU A 111 5.73 -20.96 12.85
CA LEU A 111 4.63 -20.00 12.84
C LEU A 111 4.08 -19.80 11.41
N THR A 112 2.77 -19.99 11.24
CA THR A 112 2.05 -19.66 9.99
C THR A 112 1.66 -18.18 9.96
N ILE A 113 1.35 -17.65 8.78
CA ILE A 113 0.86 -16.28 8.63
C ILE A 113 -0.45 -16.09 9.44
N GLN A 114 -1.36 -17.07 9.40
CA GLN A 114 -2.62 -17.04 10.15
C GLN A 114 -2.39 -16.89 11.66
N LYS A 115 -1.59 -17.78 12.25
CA LYS A 115 -1.23 -17.72 13.68
C LYS A 115 -0.57 -16.41 14.05
N TYR A 116 0.31 -15.88 13.20
CA TYR A 116 0.90 -14.55 13.41
C TYR A 116 -0.17 -13.44 13.44
N ARG A 117 -1.12 -13.46 12.49
CA ARG A 117 -2.20 -12.47 12.45
C ARG A 117 -3.09 -12.54 13.69
N GLU A 118 -3.40 -13.73 14.18
CA GLU A 118 -4.14 -13.92 15.43
C GLU A 118 -3.41 -13.32 16.63
N LEU A 119 -2.08 -13.50 16.70
CA LEU A 119 -1.26 -12.89 17.75
C LEU A 119 -1.30 -11.36 17.68
N VAL A 120 -1.19 -10.79 16.48
CA VAL A 120 -1.28 -9.33 16.25
C VAL A 120 -2.69 -8.80 16.55
N GLN A 121 -3.73 -9.59 16.28
CA GLN A 121 -5.12 -9.30 16.63
C GLN A 121 -5.31 -9.25 18.15
N LYS A 122 -4.79 -10.23 18.88
CA LYS A 122 -4.84 -10.27 20.36
C LYS A 122 -4.14 -9.06 21.00
N GLU A 123 -3.12 -8.52 20.35
CA GLU A 123 -2.46 -7.28 20.76
C GLU A 123 -3.21 -6.00 20.37
N GLY A 124 -4.34 -6.10 19.65
CA GLY A 124 -5.11 -4.96 19.15
C GLY A 124 -4.40 -4.16 18.05
N LYS A 125 -3.41 -4.75 17.38
CA LYS A 125 -2.56 -4.08 16.38
C LYS A 125 -2.90 -4.44 14.95
N LEU A 126 -3.78 -5.42 14.73
CA LEU A 126 -4.17 -5.81 13.39
C LEU A 126 -5.07 -4.71 12.82
N LYS A 127 -4.69 -4.20 11.64
CA LYS A 127 -5.50 -3.26 10.89
C LYS A 127 -6.38 -4.03 9.92
N GLU A 128 -7.63 -3.58 9.79
CA GLU A 128 -8.52 -4.04 8.74
C GLU A 128 -7.95 -3.73 7.35
N LEU A 129 -8.30 -4.57 6.38
CA LEU A 129 -7.91 -4.37 5.00
C LEU A 129 -8.72 -3.21 4.42
N VAL A 130 -8.01 -2.16 4.01
CA VAL A 130 -8.59 -1.06 3.25
C VAL A 130 -8.29 -1.29 1.78
N PHE A 131 -9.30 -1.16 0.92
CA PHE A 131 -9.20 -1.36 -0.53
C PHE A 131 -10.12 -0.38 -1.27
N VAL A 132 -9.95 -0.30 -2.59
CA VAL A 132 -10.81 0.47 -3.51
C VAL A 132 -11.14 -0.37 -4.74
N THR A 133 -12.09 0.10 -5.54
CA THR A 133 -12.39 -0.49 -6.87
C THR A 133 -11.68 0.29 -7.98
N ALA A 134 -11.60 -0.30 -9.18
CA ALA A 134 -11.03 0.38 -10.34
C ALA A 134 -11.77 1.68 -10.72
N SER A 135 -13.07 1.75 -10.41
CA SER A 135 -13.95 2.91 -10.65
C SER A 135 -13.89 3.99 -9.55
N SER A 136 -13.26 3.71 -8.41
CA SER A 136 -13.08 4.69 -7.33
C SER A 136 -12.18 5.84 -7.79
N SER A 137 -12.39 7.05 -7.28
CA SER A 137 -11.56 8.19 -7.66
C SER A 137 -10.13 8.09 -7.11
N LEU A 138 -9.15 8.66 -7.81
CA LEU A 138 -7.77 8.74 -7.29
C LEU A 138 -7.68 9.60 -6.03
N LEU A 139 -8.60 10.57 -5.86
CA LEU A 139 -8.66 11.40 -4.65
C LEU A 139 -9.08 10.57 -3.43
N GLU A 140 -10.09 9.70 -3.59
CA GLU A 140 -10.49 8.76 -2.55
C GLU A 140 -9.34 7.81 -2.18
N ALA A 141 -8.66 7.25 -3.17
CA ALA A 141 -7.48 6.41 -2.94
C ALA A 141 -6.38 7.16 -2.17
N ALA A 142 -6.09 8.41 -2.55
CA ALA A 142 -5.11 9.26 -1.85
C ALA A 142 -5.53 9.52 -0.39
N ARG A 143 -6.81 9.80 -0.14
CA ARG A 143 -7.36 10.00 1.20
C ARG A 143 -7.23 8.74 2.05
N LEU A 144 -7.60 7.58 1.54
CA LEU A 144 -7.50 6.31 2.28
C LEU A 144 -6.05 5.97 2.64
N LEU A 145 -5.11 6.16 1.70
CA LEU A 145 -3.68 5.97 1.96
C LEU A 145 -3.19 6.88 3.12
N ALA A 146 -3.61 8.15 3.12
CA ALA A 146 -3.22 9.13 4.14
C ALA A 146 -3.89 8.87 5.50
N GLN A 147 -5.22 8.70 5.51
CA GLN A 147 -6.03 8.55 6.72
C GLN A 147 -5.67 7.27 7.49
N HIS A 148 -5.53 6.14 6.79
CA HIS A 148 -5.17 4.87 7.44
C HIS A 148 -3.66 4.71 7.68
N ARG A 149 -2.86 5.69 7.24
CA ARG A 149 -1.39 5.69 7.27
C ARG A 149 -0.83 4.40 6.66
N ILE A 150 -1.30 4.08 5.47
CA ILE A 150 -0.89 2.91 4.69
C ILE A 150 -0.18 3.36 3.42
N HIS A 151 0.77 2.55 2.97
CA HIS A 151 1.61 2.88 1.80
C HIS A 151 1.13 2.17 0.54
N ARG A 152 0.16 1.27 0.69
CA ARG A 152 -0.28 0.29 -0.28
C ARG A 152 -1.78 0.11 -0.13
N LEU A 153 -2.51 0.35 -1.21
CA LEU A 153 -3.96 0.26 -1.27
C LEU A 153 -4.32 -0.70 -2.41
N PRO A 154 -4.79 -1.90 -2.10
CA PRO A 154 -5.25 -2.84 -3.12
C PRO A 154 -6.44 -2.26 -3.89
N VAL A 155 -6.43 -2.47 -5.19
CA VAL A 155 -7.57 -2.28 -6.07
C VAL A 155 -8.17 -3.65 -6.32
N LEU A 156 -9.39 -3.88 -5.87
CA LEU A 156 -10.08 -5.16 -6.00
C LEU A 156 -11.23 -5.05 -7.01
N ASP A 157 -11.51 -6.15 -7.68
CA ASP A 157 -12.73 -6.32 -8.46
C ASP A 157 -13.92 -6.48 -7.50
N PRO A 158 -14.95 -5.61 -7.56
CA PRO A 158 -16.11 -5.70 -6.67
C PRO A 158 -16.94 -6.97 -6.87
N GLU A 159 -16.90 -7.61 -8.04
CA GLU A 159 -17.71 -8.81 -8.32
C GLU A 159 -17.03 -10.08 -7.79
N THR A 160 -15.74 -10.24 -8.11
CA THR A 160 -15.01 -11.48 -7.78
C THR A 160 -14.16 -11.37 -6.51
N GLY A 161 -13.88 -10.16 -6.02
CA GLY A 161 -12.91 -9.93 -4.94
C GLY A 161 -11.45 -10.12 -5.39
N SER A 162 -11.21 -10.34 -6.69
CA SER A 162 -9.88 -10.57 -7.23
C SER A 162 -9.04 -9.29 -7.17
N PRO A 163 -7.75 -9.37 -6.81
CA PRO A 163 -6.89 -8.21 -6.86
C PRO A 163 -6.56 -7.85 -8.31
N LEU A 164 -6.66 -6.55 -8.62
CA LEU A 164 -6.34 -5.98 -9.93
C LEU A 164 -5.01 -5.24 -9.93
N PHE A 165 -4.73 -4.48 -8.87
CA PHE A 165 -3.50 -3.71 -8.72
C PHE A 165 -3.23 -3.31 -7.26
N ILE A 166 -2.06 -2.75 -6.99
CA ILE A 166 -1.73 -2.11 -5.71
C ILE A 166 -1.34 -0.66 -5.97
N LEU A 167 -2.23 0.26 -5.59
CA LEU A 167 -1.95 1.69 -5.61
C LEU A 167 -1.00 2.07 -4.47
N THR A 168 -0.13 3.03 -4.73
CA THR A 168 0.84 3.56 -3.78
C THR A 168 0.96 5.06 -3.95
N HIS A 169 1.44 5.76 -2.91
CA HIS A 169 1.78 7.19 -3.00
C HIS A 169 2.66 7.50 -4.23
N LYS A 170 3.68 6.67 -4.48
CA LYS A 170 4.57 6.83 -5.65
C LYS A 170 3.82 6.76 -6.97
N ARG A 171 2.79 5.92 -7.09
CA ARG A 171 2.00 5.80 -8.32
C ARG A 171 1.09 7.00 -8.54
N LEU A 172 0.46 7.50 -7.49
CA LEU A 172 -0.36 8.72 -7.56
C LEU A 172 0.49 9.93 -7.96
N LEU A 173 1.67 10.09 -7.34
CA LEU A 173 2.60 11.16 -7.70
C LEU A 173 3.09 11.03 -9.14
N LYS A 174 3.38 9.81 -9.61
CA LYS A 174 3.76 9.58 -11.02
C LYS A 174 2.63 9.95 -11.98
N PHE A 175 1.38 9.63 -11.64
CA PHE A 175 0.21 10.01 -12.42
C PHE A 175 0.10 11.53 -12.55
N LEU A 176 0.16 12.25 -11.43
CA LEU A 176 0.15 13.72 -11.41
C LEU A 176 1.28 14.31 -12.25
N TRP A 177 2.50 13.80 -12.09
CA TRP A 177 3.67 14.24 -12.86
C TRP A 177 3.48 14.05 -14.37
N CYS A 178 2.98 12.87 -14.79
CA CYS A 178 2.74 12.59 -16.20
C CYS A 178 1.68 13.52 -16.80
N PHE A 179 0.61 13.82 -16.07
CA PHE A 179 -0.42 14.76 -16.51
C PHE A 179 0.13 16.16 -16.74
N VAL A 180 0.88 16.70 -15.76
CA VAL A 180 1.49 18.03 -15.89
C VAL A 180 2.50 18.07 -17.05
N SER A 181 3.33 17.04 -17.19
CA SER A 181 4.31 16.95 -18.28
C SER A 181 3.64 16.91 -19.66
N PHE A 182 2.55 16.15 -19.78
CA PHE A 182 1.79 16.04 -21.02
C PHE A 182 1.09 17.35 -21.39
N CYS A 183 0.49 18.06 -20.41
CA CYS A 183 -0.09 19.37 -20.63
C CYS A 183 0.95 20.41 -21.10
N ILE A 184 2.16 20.41 -20.52
CA ILE A 184 3.24 21.29 -20.97
C ILE A 184 3.66 20.98 -22.41
N PHE A 185 3.74 19.69 -22.78
CA PHE A 185 4.04 19.29 -24.15
C PHE A 185 2.98 19.79 -25.15
N LEU A 186 1.69 19.57 -24.85
CA LEU A 186 0.60 20.04 -25.70
C LEU A 186 0.52 21.57 -25.80
N PHE A 187 0.79 22.28 -24.71
CA PHE A 187 0.82 23.74 -24.73
C PHE A 187 1.92 24.26 -25.67
N ASN A 188 3.12 23.68 -25.62
CA ASN A 188 4.22 24.08 -26.51
C ASN A 188 3.96 23.76 -27.99
N GLN A 189 3.20 22.70 -28.30
CA GLN A 189 2.82 22.35 -29.67
C GLN A 189 1.71 23.24 -30.25
N ASN A 190 0.87 23.87 -29.41
CA ASN A 190 -0.17 24.82 -29.84
C ASN A 190 0.33 26.28 -29.94
N LEU A 191 1.60 26.52 -29.58
CA LEU A 191 2.27 27.82 -29.66
C LEU A 191 3.28 27.91 -30.83
N SER A 192 3.34 26.89 -31.69
CA SER A 192 4.08 26.88 -32.97
C SER A 192 3.10 26.88 -34.14
#